data_AF-A0A7C3UZN8-F1
#
_entry.id   AF-A0A7C3UZN8-F1
#
_cell.length_a   1.000
_cell.length_b   1.000
_cell.length_c   1.000
_cell.angle_alpha   90.00
_cell.angle_beta   90.00
_cell.angle_gamma   90.00
#
_symmetry.space_group_name_H-M   'P 1'
#
loop_
_entity.id
_entity.type
_entity.pdbx_description
1 polymer ?
#
loop_
_entity_poly.entity_id
_entity_poly.type
_entity_poly.pdbx_seq_one_letter_code
_entity_poly.pdbx_strand_id
1 'polypeptide(L)'
;MIAALAFGKAAVIVDTHVKRVAQRVGLSSSEDPLEIEMDLRSKVPEHLWTPLSLLLILHGRYICKARAPQCEECLLRDRCEYFRETHTL
;
A
#
# COMPACT_ATOMS: atom_id res chain seq x y z
N MET A 1 -5.36 13.39 3.06
CA MET A 1 -4.99 13.91 1.72
C MET A 1 -4.84 15.43 1.70
N ILE A 2 -5.85 16.22 2.09
CA ILE A 2 -5.79 17.69 2.06
C ILE A 2 -4.63 18.26 2.89
N ALA A 3 -4.44 17.80 4.14
CA ALA A 3 -3.33 18.23 4.99
C ALA A 3 -1.94 18.06 4.32
N ALA A 4 -1.76 16.98 3.56
CA ALA A 4 -0.49 16.69 2.92
C ALA A 4 -0.30 17.46 1.61
N LEU A 5 -1.29 17.43 0.72
CA LEU A 5 -1.15 18.02 -0.61
C LEU A 5 -1.31 19.54 -0.61
N ALA A 6 -2.21 20.08 0.23
CA ALA A 6 -2.49 21.52 0.26
C ALA A 6 -1.58 22.27 1.26
N PHE A 7 -1.15 21.62 2.35
CA PHE A 7 -0.41 22.26 3.43
C PHE A 7 1.01 21.71 3.64
N GLY A 8 1.47 20.80 2.78
CA GLY A 8 2.83 20.25 2.83
C GLY A 8 3.14 19.43 4.08
N LYS A 9 2.12 19.00 4.85
CA LYS A 9 2.32 18.20 6.06
C LYS A 9 2.39 16.72 5.70
N ALA A 10 3.58 16.12 5.80
CA ALA A 10 3.77 14.71 5.54
C ALA A 10 2.72 13.87 6.30
N ALA A 11 1.94 13.10 5.56
CA ALA A 11 0.93 12.22 6.11
C ALA A 11 0.87 10.92 5.33
N VAL A 12 0.68 9.83 6.06
CA VAL A 12 0.27 8.56 5.51
C VAL A 12 -1.24 8.60 5.33
N ILE A 13 -1.72 8.15 4.18
CA ILE A 13 -3.15 8.19 3.82
C ILE A 13 -3.57 6.75 3.59
N VAL A 14 -4.36 6.19 4.49
CA VAL A 14 -4.87 4.83 4.38
C VAL A 14 -6.31 4.87 3.87
N ASP A 15 -6.52 4.53 2.59
CA ASP A 15 -7.84 4.27 2.01
C ASP A 15 -8.04 2.77 1.75
N THR A 16 -9.12 2.40 1.06
CA THR A 16 -9.41 0.99 0.74
C THR A 16 -8.41 0.36 -0.24
N HIS A 17 -7.72 1.17 -1.07
CA HIS A 17 -6.65 0.69 -1.94
C HIS A 17 -5.37 0.45 -1.13
N VAL A 18 -4.94 1.44 -0.34
CA VAL A 18 -3.74 1.33 0.51
C VAL A 18 -3.88 0.20 1.49
N LYS A 19 -5.01 0.08 2.20
CA LYS A 19 -5.28 -1.03 3.12
C LYS A 19 -5.06 -2.38 2.43
N ARG A 20 -5.71 -2.61 1.28
CA ARG A 20 -5.59 -3.87 0.54
C ARG A 20 -4.18 -4.14 0.04
N VAL A 21 -3.52 -3.14 -0.55
CA VAL A 21 -2.17 -3.31 -1.09
C VAL A 21 -1.17 -3.54 0.03
N ALA A 22 -1.26 -2.79 1.13
CA ALA A 22 -0.39 -2.93 2.27
C ALA A 22 -0.47 -4.34 2.87
N GLN A 23 -1.68 -4.89 3.00
CA GLN A 23 -1.89 -6.26 3.45
C GLN A 23 -1.33 -7.29 2.46
N ARG A 24 -1.68 -7.19 1.18
CA ARG A 24 -1.25 -8.16 0.17
C ARG A 24 0.26 -8.21 -0.04
N VAL A 25 0.93 -7.05 0.03
CA VAL A 25 2.37 -6.97 -0.19
C VAL A 25 3.17 -7.39 1.05
N GLY A 26 2.56 -7.38 2.25
CA GLY A 26 3.26 -7.63 3.52
C GLY A 26 3.77 -6.35 4.21
N LEU A 27 3.23 -5.19 3.83
CA LEU A 27 3.55 -3.92 4.50
C LEU A 27 2.83 -3.75 5.84
N SER A 28 1.74 -4.46 6.08
CA SER A 28 1.06 -4.53 7.38
C SER A 28 0.26 -5.84 7.46
N SER A 29 0.19 -6.44 8.65
CA SER A 29 -0.68 -7.59 8.94
C SER A 29 -2.01 -7.17 9.58
N SER A 30 -2.21 -5.87 9.85
CA SER A 30 -3.43 -5.37 10.49
C SER A 30 -4.53 -5.10 9.48
N GLU A 31 -5.79 -5.16 9.94
CA GLU A 31 -6.94 -4.64 9.21
C GLU A 31 -7.35 -3.23 9.65
N ASP A 32 -6.83 -2.77 10.78
CA ASP A 32 -7.15 -1.48 11.32
C ASP A 32 -6.36 -0.37 10.58
N PRO A 33 -7.04 0.66 10.02
CA PRO A 33 -6.36 1.71 9.28
C PRO A 33 -5.32 2.49 10.08
N LEU A 34 -5.50 2.66 11.40
CA LEU A 34 -4.56 3.37 12.27
C LEU A 34 -3.30 2.54 12.46
N GLU A 35 -3.44 1.23 12.70
CA GLU A 35 -2.31 0.32 12.80
C GLU A 35 -1.53 0.23 11.48
N ILE A 36 -2.23 0.15 10.34
CA ILE A 36 -1.59 0.20 9.02
C ILE A 36 -0.83 1.52 8.81
N GLU A 37 -1.39 2.64 9.27
CA GLU A 37 -0.73 3.94 9.22
C GLU A 37 0.58 3.92 10.01
N MET A 38 0.54 3.39 11.23
CA MET A 38 1.70 3.28 12.13
C MET A 38 2.77 2.34 11.55
N ASP A 39 2.37 1.20 10.99
CA ASP A 39 3.29 0.28 10.32
C ASP A 39 4.03 0.96 9.17
N LEU A 40 3.29 1.67 8.31
CA LEU A 40 3.89 2.41 7.20
C LEU A 40 4.83 3.51 7.70
N ARG A 41 4.46 4.24 8.75
CA ARG A 41 5.33 5.26 9.35
C ARG A 41 6.63 4.69 9.90
N SER A 42 6.59 3.48 10.47
CA SER A 42 7.78 2.81 11.02
C SER A 42 8.73 2.30 9.93
N LYS A 43 8.20 1.99 8.74
CA LYS A 43 8.95 1.37 7.62
C LYS A 43 9.55 2.38 6.66
N VAL A 44 8.99 3.59 6.55
CA VAL A 44 9.47 4.62 5.62
C VAL A 44 9.70 5.97 6.29
N PRO A 45 10.73 6.73 5.87
CA PRO A 45 11.00 8.05 6.41
C PRO A 45 9.86 9.03 6.08
N GLU A 46 9.68 10.05 6.93
CA GLU A 46 8.54 10.98 6.91
C GLU A 46 8.32 11.65 5.55
N HIS A 47 9.38 12.09 4.88
CA HIS A 47 9.29 12.71 3.56
C HIS A 47 8.72 11.79 2.47
N LEU A 48 8.70 10.47 2.70
CA LEU A 48 8.13 9.48 1.78
C LEU A 48 6.70 9.08 2.11
N TRP A 49 6.12 9.51 3.23
CA TRP A 49 4.78 9.06 3.66
C TRP A 49 3.69 9.36 2.63
N THR A 50 3.62 10.61 2.19
CA THR A 50 2.64 11.05 1.20
C THR A 50 2.88 10.46 -0.19
N PRO A 51 4.10 10.52 -0.78
CA PRO A 51 4.32 9.91 -2.10
C PRO A 51 4.11 8.39 -2.08
N LEU A 52 4.52 7.69 -1.02
CA LEU A 52 4.23 6.26 -0.87
C LEU A 52 2.73 6.00 -0.86
N SER A 53 1.97 6.74 -0.06
CA SER A 53 0.52 6.56 0.02
C SER A 53 -0.14 6.75 -1.36
N LEU A 54 0.26 7.78 -2.11
CA LEU A 54 -0.25 7.99 -3.47
C LEU A 54 0.13 6.86 -4.43
N LEU A 55 1.37 6.36 -4.37
CA LEU A 55 1.81 5.23 -5.18
C LEU A 55 1.01 3.97 -4.85
N LEU A 56 0.73 3.70 -3.57
CA LEU A 56 -0.10 2.58 -3.14
C LEU A 56 -1.55 2.72 -3.61
N ILE A 57 -2.11 3.93 -3.60
CA ILE A 57 -3.45 4.22 -4.15
C ILE A 57 -3.48 3.92 -5.65
N LEU A 58 -2.52 4.45 -6.42
CA LEU A 58 -2.43 4.25 -7.86
C LEU A 58 -2.22 2.77 -8.19
N HIS A 59 -1.32 2.11 -7.49
CA HIS A 59 -1.05 0.70 -7.67
C HIS A 59 -2.29 -0.16 -7.36
N GLY A 60 -2.98 0.12 -6.25
CA GLY A 60 -4.20 -0.57 -5.88
C GLY A 60 -5.38 -0.29 -6.82
N ARG A 61 -5.37 0.84 -7.54
CA ARG A 61 -6.40 1.19 -8.53
C ARG A 61 -6.17 0.48 -9.86
N TYR A 62 -4.94 0.48 -10.36
CA TYR A 62 -4.65 0.03 -11.72
C TYR A 62 -4.15 -1.40 -11.83
N ILE A 63 -3.33 -1.87 -10.86
CA ILE A 63 -2.66 -3.18 -10.93
C ILE A 63 -3.24 -4.15 -9.89
N CYS A 64 -3.15 -3.79 -8.60
CA CYS A 64 -3.61 -4.63 -7.49
C CYS A 64 -5.10 -4.40 -7.19
N LYS A 65 -5.93 -4.69 -8.19
CA LYS A 65 -7.39 -4.59 -8.14
C LYS A 65 -7.96 -5.56 -7.10
N ALA A 66 -9.12 -5.20 -6.54
CA ALA A 66 -9.79 -6.02 -5.52
C ALA A 66 -10.14 -7.42 -6.05
N ARG A 67 -10.69 -7.48 -7.27
CA ARG A 67 -10.98 -8.70 -8.03
C ARG A 67 -9.97 -8.81 -9.17
N ALA A 68 -9.45 -10.01 -9.42
CA ALA A 68 -8.47 -10.32 -10.48
C ALA A 68 -7.30 -9.32 -10.55
N PRO A 69 -6.40 -9.29 -9.53
CA PRO A 69 -5.21 -8.45 -9.59
C PRO A 69 -4.29 -8.88 -10.75
N GLN A 70 -3.68 -7.91 -11.43
CA GLN A 70 -2.74 -8.15 -12.53
C GLN A 70 -1.34 -8.48 -11.97
N CYS A 71 -1.21 -9.62 -11.30
CA CYS A 71 0.05 -10.02 -10.64
C CYS A 71 1.21 -10.21 -11.63
N GLU A 72 0.94 -10.62 -12.87
CA GLU A 72 1.96 -10.81 -13.90
C GLU A 72 2.64 -9.50 -14.32
N GLU A 73 1.89 -8.40 -14.32
CA GLU A 73 2.35 -7.05 -14.65
C GLU A 73 2.88 -6.29 -13.41
N CYS A 74 2.79 -6.90 -12.22
CA CYS A 74 3.11 -6.24 -10.97
C CYS A 74 4.62 -6.22 -10.71
N LEU A 75 5.20 -5.01 -10.60
CA LEU A 75 6.62 -4.83 -10.25
C LEU A 75 6.97 -5.34 -8.85
N LEU A 76 5.98 -5.49 -7.96
CA LEU A 76 6.17 -6.00 -6.60
C LEU A 76 5.99 -7.51 -6.51
N ARG A 77 5.69 -8.20 -7.61
CA ARG A 77 5.35 -9.64 -7.64
C ARG A 77 6.32 -10.50 -6.84
N ASP A 78 7.62 -10.35 -7.09
CA ASP A 78 8.65 -11.20 -6.50
C ASP A 78 8.86 -10.96 -4.99
N ARG A 79 8.34 -9.84 -4.47
CA ARG A 79 8.37 -9.48 -3.04
C ARG A 79 6.99 -9.46 -2.38
N CYS A 80 5.94 -9.82 -3.12
CA CYS A 80 4.56 -9.78 -2.66
C CYS A 80 4.21 -11.07 -1.92
N GLU A 81 3.84 -10.99 -0.64
CA GLU A 81 3.39 -12.13 0.16
C GLU A 81 2.16 -12.82 -0.45
N TYR A 82 1.15 -12.04 -0.85
CA TYR A 82 -0.05 -12.56 -1.50
C TYR A 82 0.25 -13.35 -2.78
N PHE A 83 1.21 -12.89 -3.59
CA PHE A 83 1.59 -13.61 -4.81
C PHE A 83 2.26 -14.94 -4.47
N ARG A 84 3.19 -14.93 -3.50
CA ARG A 84 3.83 -16.15 -3.03
C ARG A 84 2.79 -17.16 -2.51
N GLU A 85 1.85 -16.75 -1.68
CA GLU A 85 0.83 -17.67 -1.14
C GLU A 85 -0.13 -18.21 -2.21
N THR A 86 -0.52 -17.39 -3.19
CA THR A 86 -1.53 -17.78 -4.20
C THR A 86 -0.96 -18.50 -5.42
N HIS A 87 0.34 -18.33 -5.71
CA HIS A 87 0.99 -18.89 -6.91
C HIS A 87 2.13 -19.87 -6.59
N THR A 88 2.27 -20.30 -5.33
CA THR A 88 3.10 -21.46 -5.01
C THR A 88 2.36 -22.73 -5.40
N LEU A 89 2.82 -23.34 -6.51
CA LEU A 89 2.65 -24.77 -6.80
C LEU A 89 3.62 -25.58 -5.94
#